data_AF-A0A3C0MHT8-F1
#
_entry.id   AF-A0A3C0MHT8-F1
#
_cell.length_a   1.000
_cell.length_b   1.000
_cell.length_c   1.000
_cell.angle_alpha   90.00
_cell.angle_beta   90.00
_cell.angle_gamma   90.00
#
_symmetry.space_group_name_H-M   'P 1'
#
loop_
_entity.id
_entity.type
_entity.pdbx_description
1 polymer ?
#
loop_
_entity_poly.entity_id
_entity_poly.type
_entity_poly.pdbx_seq_one_letter_code
_entity_poly.pdbx_strand_id
1 'polypeptide(L)'
;MRRTRKNEMGSEMMDDAESKGQSRWVSAPPGRWWIAIGAGLASAGVMVKARLAHLPGGSELPDARLAALAAASDMHLYHALAIIAVGLALAACGTRRLWHGAAGAFLIGILLFCVGIYADAAAMGLGFINPMGGILFMGGWIALAVGAIWR
;
A
#
# COMPACT_ATOMS: atom_id res chain seq x y z
N MET A 1 -12.34 13.58 -60.02
CA MET A 1 -11.28 12.79 -59.33
C MET A 1 -10.51 13.54 -58.23
N ARG A 2 -10.43 14.88 -58.21
CA ARG A 2 -9.60 15.64 -57.22
C ARG A 2 -10.26 15.87 -55.85
N ARG A 3 -11.59 15.79 -55.77
CA ARG A 3 -12.38 16.10 -54.56
C ARG A 3 -12.39 14.95 -53.54
N THR A 4 -12.37 13.70 -54.01
CA THR A 4 -12.34 12.50 -53.16
C THR A 4 -11.02 12.40 -52.40
N ARG A 5 -9.89 12.61 -53.10
CA ARG A 5 -8.55 12.56 -52.49
C ARG A 5 -8.33 13.57 -51.36
N LYS A 6 -8.94 14.76 -51.43
CA LYS A 6 -8.82 15.77 -50.37
C LYS A 6 -9.67 15.41 -49.14
N ASN A 7 -10.78 14.71 -49.36
CA ASN A 7 -11.63 14.22 -48.27
C ASN A 7 -10.99 13.01 -47.57
N GLU A 8 -10.39 12.09 -48.34
CA GLU A 8 -9.64 10.93 -47.82
C GLU A 8 -8.44 11.38 -46.98
N MET A 9 -7.63 12.30 -47.50
CA MET A 9 -6.47 12.83 -46.77
C MET A 9 -6.87 13.64 -45.53
N GLY A 10 -8.07 14.25 -45.56
CA GLY A 10 -8.65 14.93 -44.40
C GLY A 10 -9.13 13.96 -43.32
N SER A 11 -9.72 12.82 -43.69
CA SER A 11 -10.11 11.78 -42.74
C SER A 11 -8.90 11.06 -42.16
N GLU A 12 -7.90 10.74 -42.99
CA GLU A 12 -6.65 10.09 -42.53
C GLU A 12 -5.91 10.95 -41.50
N MET A 13 -5.76 12.26 -41.74
CA MET A 13 -5.14 13.16 -40.77
C MET A 13 -5.93 13.31 -39.47
N MET A 14 -7.26 13.17 -39.53
CA MET A 14 -8.13 13.29 -38.35
C MET A 14 -8.12 12.00 -37.52
N ASP A 15 -8.11 10.84 -38.17
CA ASP A 15 -7.93 9.52 -37.54
C ASP A 15 -6.55 9.40 -36.88
N ASP A 16 -5.49 9.92 -37.52
CA ASP A 16 -4.15 9.98 -36.95
C ASP A 16 -4.06 10.88 -35.73
N ALA A 17 -4.82 11.98 -35.70
CA ALA A 17 -4.89 12.89 -34.57
C ALA A 17 -5.65 12.28 -33.38
N GLU A 18 -6.75 11.57 -33.61
CA GLU A 18 -7.47 10.83 -32.57
C GLU A 18 -6.65 9.64 -32.04
N SER A 19 -6.00 8.87 -32.92
CA SER A 19 -5.10 7.76 -32.58
C SER A 19 -3.96 8.20 -31.64
N LYS A 20 -3.28 9.31 -31.98
CA LYS A 20 -2.19 9.88 -31.16
C LYS A 20 -2.69 10.53 -29.86
N GLY A 21 -3.92 11.04 -29.85
CA GLY A 21 -4.58 11.57 -28.64
C GLY A 21 -4.98 10.47 -27.65
N GLN A 22 -5.40 9.31 -28.16
CA GLN A 22 -5.81 8.15 -27.37
C GLN A 22 -4.63 7.36 -26.80
N SER A 23 -3.50 7.25 -27.53
CA SER A 23 -2.31 6.51 -27.09
C SER A 23 -1.52 7.21 -25.96
N ARG A 24 -1.75 8.50 -25.71
CA ARG A 24 -1.06 9.28 -24.67
C ARG A 24 -1.66 9.09 -23.27
N TRP A 25 -2.85 8.51 -23.18
CA TRP A 25 -3.44 8.05 -21.92
C TRP A 25 -2.96 6.62 -21.67
N VAL A 26 -1.67 6.45 -21.39
CA VAL A 26 -1.18 5.18 -20.83
C VAL A 26 -1.92 4.98 -19.53
N SER A 27 -2.90 4.07 -19.54
CA SER A 27 -3.65 3.67 -18.34
C SER A 27 -2.64 3.40 -17.23
N ALA A 28 -2.67 4.24 -16.20
CA ALA A 28 -1.66 4.16 -15.17
C ALA A 28 -1.66 2.74 -14.57
N PRO A 29 -0.48 2.18 -14.22
CA PRO A 29 -0.34 0.77 -13.97
C PRO A 29 -1.26 0.31 -12.83
N PRO A 30 -1.84 -0.91 -12.92
CA PRO A 30 -2.61 -1.48 -11.83
C PRO A 30 -1.73 -1.57 -10.59
N GLY A 31 -2.29 -1.25 -9.41
CA GLY A 31 -1.56 -1.31 -8.15
C GLY A 31 -0.85 -0.03 -7.70
N ARG A 32 -0.77 1.03 -8.53
CA ARG A 32 -0.11 2.30 -8.15
C ARG A 32 -0.59 2.91 -6.83
N TRP A 33 -1.89 2.80 -6.54
CA TRP A 33 -2.47 3.33 -5.31
C TRP A 33 -2.01 2.54 -4.09
N TRP A 34 -1.86 1.22 -4.21
CA TRP A 34 -1.29 0.40 -3.14
C TRP A 34 0.18 0.75 -2.90
N ILE A 35 0.96 0.97 -3.96
CA ILE A 35 2.34 1.45 -3.82
C ILE A 35 2.38 2.78 -3.04
N ALA A 36 1.54 3.75 -3.43
CA ALA A 36 1.48 5.05 -2.76
C ALA A 36 1.06 4.94 -1.29
N ILE A 37 0.03 4.15 -0.99
CA ILE A 37 -0.42 3.88 0.39
C ILE A 37 0.69 3.22 1.21
N GLY A 38 1.31 2.16 0.67
CA GLY A 38 2.40 1.45 1.34
C GLY A 38 3.61 2.34 1.58
N ALA A 39 3.98 3.20 0.64
CA ALA A 39 5.06 4.17 0.81
C ALA A 39 4.75 5.21 1.90
N GLY A 40 3.51 5.70 1.95
CA GLY A 40 3.04 6.60 3.01
C GLY A 40 3.10 5.96 4.40
N LEU A 41 2.62 4.71 4.51
CA LEU A 41 2.67 3.94 5.75
C LEU A 41 4.11 3.61 6.17
N ALA A 42 4.98 3.23 5.23
CA ALA A 42 6.38 2.99 5.51
C ALA A 42 7.06 4.26 6.05
N SER A 43 6.78 5.41 5.45
CA SER A 43 7.28 6.70 5.92
C SER A 43 6.83 6.98 7.36
N ALA A 44 5.54 6.75 7.67
CA ALA A 44 5.01 6.91 9.03
C ALA A 44 5.69 5.94 10.03
N GLY A 45 5.89 4.67 9.66
CA GLY A 45 6.60 3.70 10.48
C GLY A 45 8.05 4.11 10.75
N VAL A 46 8.76 4.65 9.75
CA VAL A 46 10.13 5.18 9.91
C VAL A 46 10.12 6.37 10.87
N MET A 47 9.16 7.28 10.76
CA MET A 47 9.06 8.42 11.69
C MET A 47 8.89 7.96 13.14
N VAL A 48 8.04 6.96 13.40
CA VAL A 48 7.86 6.39 14.74
C VAL A 48 9.15 5.73 15.23
N LYS A 49 9.80 4.89 14.40
CA LYS A 49 11.10 4.26 14.76
C LYS A 49 12.17 5.29 15.07
N ALA A 50 12.29 6.32 14.24
CA ALA A 50 13.26 7.39 14.45
C ALA A 50 13.02 8.10 15.78
N ARG A 51 11.76 8.41 16.11
CA ARG A 51 11.40 9.02 17.39
C ARG A 51 11.77 8.11 18.57
N LEU A 52 11.48 6.81 18.48
CA LEU A 52 11.82 5.84 19.53
C LEU A 52 13.33 5.71 19.74
N ALA A 53 14.12 5.70 18.65
CA ALA A 53 15.57 5.58 18.72
C ALA A 53 16.28 6.82 19.31
N HIS A 54 15.63 7.99 19.24
CA HIS A 54 16.15 9.25 19.77
C HIS A 54 15.52 9.65 21.10
N LEU A 55 14.71 8.77 21.72
CA LEU A 55 14.20 9.05 23.06
C LEU A 55 15.38 9.23 24.02
N PRO A 56 15.39 10.30 24.84
CA PRO A 56 16.43 10.48 25.84
C PRO A 56 16.42 9.30 26.82
N GLY A 57 17.60 8.90 27.29
CA GLY A 57 17.72 7.87 28.32
C GLY A 57 16.94 8.30 29.56
N GLY A 58 15.99 7.46 30.01
CA GLY A 58 15.08 7.77 31.12
C GLY A 58 13.70 8.29 30.70
N SER A 59 13.20 7.93 29.51
CA SER A 59 11.82 8.26 29.12
C SER A 59 10.81 7.84 30.19
N GLU A 60 9.78 8.67 30.44
CA GLU A 60 8.74 8.43 31.46
C GLU A 60 7.90 7.16 31.21
N LEU A 61 8.07 6.50 30.05
CA LEU A 61 7.38 5.28 29.69
C LEU A 61 8.08 4.06 30.28
N PRO A 62 7.34 3.12 30.91
CA PRO A 62 7.88 1.83 31.31
C PRO A 62 8.51 1.07 30.14
N ASP A 63 9.60 0.33 30.39
CA ASP A 63 10.34 -0.44 29.38
C ASP A 63 9.46 -1.36 28.54
N ALA A 64 8.45 -1.97 29.16
CA ALA A 64 7.49 -2.84 28.47
C ALA A 64 6.69 -2.09 27.37
N ARG A 65 6.33 -0.81 27.61
CA ARG A 65 5.63 0.01 26.61
C ARG A 65 6.55 0.45 25.49
N LEU A 66 7.81 0.77 25.80
CA LEU A 66 8.82 1.07 24.79
C LEU A 66 9.06 -0.14 23.88
N ALA A 67 9.18 -1.34 24.46
CA ALA A 67 9.32 -2.58 23.70
C ALA A 67 8.10 -2.85 22.81
N ALA A 68 6.88 -2.65 23.33
CA ALA A 68 5.64 -2.79 22.55
C ALA A 68 5.57 -1.79 21.38
N LEU A 69 5.94 -0.52 21.62
CA LEU A 69 6.02 0.51 20.59
C LEU A 69 7.05 0.18 19.50
N ALA A 70 8.23 -0.32 19.91
CA ALA A 70 9.26 -0.77 18.97
C ALA A 70 8.75 -1.93 18.11
N ALA A 71 8.18 -2.96 18.73
CA ALA A 71 7.60 -4.09 18.00
C ALA A 71 6.46 -3.67 17.05
N ALA A 72 5.59 -2.76 17.49
CA ALA A 72 4.53 -2.22 16.64
C ALA A 72 5.09 -1.44 15.44
N SER A 73 6.17 -0.68 15.62
CA SER A 73 6.85 0.04 14.54
C SER A 73 7.53 -0.88 13.52
N ASP A 74 8.10 -2.00 13.97
CA ASP A 74 8.62 -3.03 13.07
C ASP A 74 7.51 -3.68 12.25
N MET A 75 6.41 -4.05 12.93
CA MET A 75 5.24 -4.62 12.26
C MET A 75 4.62 -3.64 11.26
N HIS A 76 4.53 -2.35 11.58
CA HIS A 76 4.07 -1.33 10.66
C HIS A 76 4.92 -1.31 9.38
N LEU A 77 6.25 -1.30 9.51
CA LEU A 77 7.16 -1.30 8.36
C LEU A 77 7.04 -2.56 7.51
N TYR A 78 7.04 -3.76 8.12
CA TYR A 78 6.96 -5.00 7.36
C TYR A 78 5.68 -5.08 6.52
N HIS A 79 4.55 -4.68 7.10
CA HIS A 79 3.26 -4.74 6.39
C HIS A 79 3.10 -3.58 5.40
N ALA A 80 3.70 -2.42 5.64
CA ALA A 80 3.77 -1.34 4.66
C ALA A 80 4.57 -1.77 3.42
N LEU A 81 5.72 -2.41 3.62
CA LEU A 81 6.51 -2.99 2.53
C LEU A 81 5.76 -4.11 1.80
N ALA A 82 4.99 -4.93 2.54
CA ALA A 82 4.13 -5.94 1.93
C ALA A 82 3.05 -5.32 1.02
N ILE A 83 2.43 -4.19 1.43
CA ILE A 83 1.48 -3.47 0.58
C ILE A 83 2.16 -2.95 -0.71
N ILE A 84 3.39 -2.44 -0.61
CA ILE A 84 4.16 -2.03 -1.80
C ILE A 84 4.40 -3.24 -2.71
N ALA A 85 4.82 -4.37 -2.14
CA ALA A 85 5.06 -5.60 -2.89
C ALA A 85 3.79 -6.10 -3.60
N VAL A 86 2.61 -6.01 -2.97
CA VAL A 86 1.32 -6.29 -3.62
C VAL A 86 1.07 -5.35 -4.79
N GLY A 87 1.33 -4.05 -4.62
CA GLY A 87 1.20 -3.06 -5.68
C GLY A 87 2.09 -3.34 -6.89
N LEU A 88 3.33 -3.78 -6.64
CA LEU A 88 4.26 -4.23 -7.68
C LEU A 88 3.79 -5.54 -8.35
N ALA A 89 3.27 -6.49 -7.57
CA ALA A 89 2.73 -7.75 -8.10
C ALA A 89 1.50 -7.51 -8.98
N LEU A 90 0.63 -6.56 -8.63
CA LEU A 90 -0.49 -6.12 -9.47
C LEU A 90 0.00 -5.52 -10.79
N ALA A 91 1.05 -4.70 -10.75
CA ALA A 91 1.64 -4.10 -11.95
C ALA A 91 2.27 -5.16 -12.86
N ALA A 92 2.91 -6.19 -12.29
CA ALA A 92 3.61 -7.23 -13.04
C ALA A 92 2.69 -8.36 -13.55
N CYS A 93 1.71 -8.78 -12.74
CA CYS A 93 0.89 -9.98 -12.99
C CYS A 93 -0.55 -9.66 -13.42
N GLY A 94 -0.92 -8.37 -13.47
CA GLY A 94 -2.27 -7.91 -13.78
C GLY A 94 -3.22 -7.88 -12.57
N THR A 95 -4.38 -7.25 -12.77
CA THR A 95 -5.38 -7.02 -11.72
C THR A 95 -6.07 -8.32 -11.31
N ARG A 96 -5.94 -8.70 -10.03
CA ARG A 96 -6.76 -9.78 -9.44
C ARG A 96 -7.31 -9.37 -8.09
N ARG A 97 -8.52 -9.84 -7.79
CA ARG A 97 -9.23 -9.55 -6.53
C ARG A 97 -8.45 -10.00 -5.29
N LEU A 98 -7.70 -11.10 -5.40
CA LEU A 98 -6.94 -11.64 -4.27
C LEU A 98 -5.79 -10.73 -3.83
N TRP A 99 -5.07 -10.11 -4.78
CA TRP A 99 -4.02 -9.14 -4.48
C TRP A 99 -4.60 -7.92 -3.74
N HIS A 100 -5.73 -7.39 -4.20
CA HIS A 100 -6.42 -6.31 -3.47
C HIS A 100 -6.88 -6.73 -2.08
N GLY A 101 -7.34 -7.97 -1.91
CA GLY A 101 -7.67 -8.54 -0.60
C GLY A 101 -6.45 -8.61 0.33
N ALA A 102 -5.29 -9.03 -0.17
CA ALA A 102 -4.05 -9.08 0.60
C ALA A 102 -3.61 -7.69 1.08
N ALA A 103 -3.57 -6.70 0.17
CA ALA A 103 -3.23 -5.32 0.54
C ALA A 103 -4.24 -4.71 1.52
N GLY A 104 -5.54 -4.98 1.34
CA GLY A 104 -6.59 -4.57 2.27
C GLY A 104 -6.41 -5.17 3.66
N ALA A 105 -6.09 -6.46 3.75
CA ALA A 105 -5.83 -7.13 5.02
C ALA A 105 -4.62 -6.53 5.75
N PHE A 106 -3.51 -6.27 5.05
CA PHE A 106 -2.37 -5.57 5.64
C PHE A 106 -2.71 -4.16 6.10
N LEU A 107 -3.45 -3.39 5.30
CA LEU A 107 -3.83 -2.02 5.65
C LEU A 107 -4.68 -1.99 6.92
N ILE A 108 -5.76 -2.78 6.96
CA ILE A 108 -6.63 -2.86 8.13
C ILE A 108 -5.85 -3.41 9.34
N GLY A 109 -4.97 -4.40 9.12
CA GLY A 109 -4.09 -4.91 10.16
C GLY A 109 -3.20 -3.83 10.79
N ILE A 110 -2.61 -2.94 9.99
CA ILE A 110 -1.79 -1.81 10.49
C ILE A 110 -2.65 -0.89 11.35
N LEU A 111 -3.86 -0.55 10.89
CA LEU A 111 -4.77 0.31 11.63
C LEU A 111 -5.23 -0.31 12.95
N LEU A 112 -5.52 -1.61 12.98
CA LEU A 112 -6.01 -2.26 14.21
C LEU A 112 -4.87 -2.60 15.18
N PHE A 113 -3.72 -3.05 14.70
CA PHE A 113 -2.60 -3.48 15.54
C PHE A 113 -1.65 -2.35 15.89
N CYS A 114 -1.09 -1.68 14.87
CA CYS A 114 -0.01 -0.72 15.09
C CYS A 114 -0.56 0.59 15.66
N VAL A 115 -1.61 1.13 15.04
CA VAL A 115 -2.24 2.37 15.54
C VAL A 115 -2.92 2.13 16.89
N GLY A 116 -3.44 0.92 17.15
CA GLY A 116 -3.95 0.53 18.47
C GLY A 116 -2.88 0.62 19.57
N ILE A 117 -1.68 0.09 19.33
CA ILE A 117 -0.55 0.21 20.27
C ILE A 117 -0.06 1.66 20.39
N TYR A 118 0.00 2.43 19.30
CA TYR A 118 0.38 3.84 19.37
C TYR A 118 -0.62 4.70 20.14
N ALA A 119 -1.92 4.44 19.96
CA ALA A 119 -3.00 5.10 20.68
C ALA A 119 -2.99 4.71 22.17
N ASP A 120 -2.72 3.44 22.48
CA ASP A 120 -2.53 3.00 23.86
C ASP A 120 -1.34 3.71 24.50
N ALA A 121 -0.21 3.85 23.78
CA ALA A 121 0.94 4.64 24.24
C ALA A 121 0.57 6.10 24.55
N ALA A 122 -0.34 6.69 23.76
CA ALA A 122 -0.88 8.03 23.95
C ALA A 122 -2.03 8.11 24.99
N ALA A 123 -2.26 7.05 25.78
CA ALA A 123 -3.31 6.95 26.80
C ALA A 123 -4.75 7.10 26.27
N MET A 124 -4.98 6.72 25.00
CA MET A 124 -6.30 6.82 24.35
C MET A 124 -7.16 5.54 24.48
N GLY A 125 -6.65 4.48 25.12
CA GLY A 125 -7.46 3.34 25.59
C GLY A 125 -7.97 2.35 24.51
N LEU A 126 -7.18 2.04 23.48
CA LEU A 126 -7.60 1.19 22.35
C LEU A 126 -6.95 -0.21 22.31
N GLY A 127 -6.27 -0.65 23.37
CA GLY A 127 -5.45 -1.88 23.36
C GLY A 127 -6.17 -3.20 23.05
N PHE A 128 -7.49 -3.30 23.25
CA PHE A 128 -8.24 -4.56 23.07
C PHE A 128 -8.44 -4.97 21.59
N ILE A 129 -8.27 -4.03 20.65
CA ILE A 129 -8.51 -4.25 19.22
C ILE A 129 -7.33 -4.95 18.51
N ASN A 130 -6.14 -4.92 19.13
CA ASN A 130 -4.89 -5.42 18.57
C ASN A 130 -4.93 -6.88 18.06
N PRO A 131 -5.46 -7.90 18.78
CA PRO A 131 -5.39 -9.30 18.32
C PRO A 131 -6.06 -9.52 16.95
N MET A 132 -7.10 -8.74 16.62
CA MET A 132 -7.74 -8.80 15.30
C MET A 132 -6.79 -8.36 14.17
N GLY A 133 -5.95 -7.36 14.43
CA GLY A 133 -4.97 -6.88 13.45
C GLY A 133 -3.89 -7.94 13.14
N GLY A 134 -3.46 -8.70 14.14
CA GLY A 134 -2.51 -9.82 13.95
C GLY A 134 -3.08 -10.93 13.04
N ILE A 135 -4.35 -11.27 13.21
CA ILE A 135 -5.04 -12.26 12.34
C ILE A 135 -5.11 -11.75 10.89
N LEU A 136 -5.40 -10.47 10.70
CA LEU A 136 -5.41 -9.85 9.37
C LEU A 136 -4.04 -9.85 8.71
N PHE A 137 -2.96 -9.62 9.47
CA PHE A 137 -1.60 -9.76 8.95
C PHE A 137 -1.31 -11.17 8.44
N MET A 138 -1.63 -12.20 9.23
CA MET A 138 -1.47 -13.59 8.79
C MET A 138 -2.29 -13.86 7.52
N GLY A 139 -3.56 -13.43 7.49
CA GLY A 139 -4.42 -13.57 6.32
C GLY A 139 -3.87 -12.85 5.08
N GLY A 140 -3.29 -11.66 5.25
CA GLY A 140 -2.65 -10.91 4.17
C GLY A 140 -1.44 -11.65 3.58
N TRP A 141 -0.56 -12.21 4.42
CA TRP A 141 0.59 -12.99 3.96
C TRP A 141 0.18 -14.30 3.27
N ILE A 142 -0.83 -14.99 3.79
CA ILE A 142 -1.40 -16.17 3.15
C ILE A 142 -1.98 -15.80 1.79
N ALA A 143 -2.79 -14.74 1.71
CA ALA A 143 -3.37 -14.27 0.46
C ALA A 143 -2.30 -13.84 -0.56
N LEU A 144 -1.20 -13.22 -0.10
CA LEU A 144 -0.05 -12.88 -0.93
C LEU A 144 0.63 -14.14 -1.49
N ALA A 145 0.93 -15.13 -0.66
CA ALA A 145 1.55 -16.38 -1.07
C ALA A 145 0.66 -17.15 -2.06
N VAL A 146 -0.63 -17.24 -1.76
CA VAL A 146 -1.64 -17.87 -2.62
C VAL A 146 -1.74 -17.15 -3.95
N GLY A 147 -1.79 -15.82 -3.95
CA GLY A 147 -1.81 -15.00 -5.17
C GLY A 147 -0.56 -15.17 -6.03
N ALA A 148 0.59 -15.40 -5.41
CA ALA A 148 1.84 -15.66 -6.12
C ALA A 148 1.90 -17.05 -6.76
N ILE A 149 1.34 -18.07 -6.10
CA ILE A 149 1.36 -19.47 -6.58
C ILE A 149 0.27 -19.72 -7.63
N TRP A 150 -0.96 -19.26 -7.37
CA TRP A 150 -2.10 -19.44 -8.28
C TRP A 150 -2.23 -18.26 -9.26
N ARG A 151 -1.09 -17.65 -9.62
CA ARG A 151 -1.02 -16.65 -10.69
C ARG A 151 -1.19 -17.34 -12.04
#